data_AF-A0A7J9GSA8-F1
#
_entry.id   AF-A0A7J9GSA8-F1
#
_cell.length_a   1.000
_cell.length_b   1.000
_cell.length_c   1.000
_cell.angle_alpha   90.00
_cell.angle_beta   90.00
_cell.angle_gamma   90.00
#
_symmetry.space_group_name_H-M   'P 1'
#
loop_
_entity.id
_entity.type
_entity.pdbx_description
1 polymer ?
#
loop_
_entity_poly.entity_id
_entity_poly.type
_entity_poly.pdbx_seq_one_letter_code
_entity_poly.pdbx_strand_id
1 'polypeptide(L)'
;GIVKEADVDSFNLPIYPPCKEEVVDIVEKEGSFETKQLQVFVMDIDPLSRDEKVRNKEFYTKMGNNIANTFRAGLEPILCGHFGDAILDELFRKFASHVADDPNSSMHQIVNLMVSLTK
;
A
#
# COMPACT_ATOMS: atom_id res chain seq x y z
N GLY A 1 20.61 12.96 -8.01
CA GLY A 1 19.95 11.65 -8.21
C GLY A 1 19.53 11.51 -9.66
N ILE A 2 18.80 10.44 -9.99
CA ILE A 2 18.21 10.24 -11.34
C ILE A 2 16.96 11.12 -11.51
N VAL A 3 16.27 11.42 -10.41
CA VAL A 3 15.12 12.35 -10.32
C VAL A 3 15.57 13.64 -9.64
N LYS A 4 14.97 14.79 -10.01
CA LYS A 4 15.22 16.07 -9.34
C LYS A 4 14.44 16.12 -8.02
N GLU A 5 15.05 16.70 -7.00
CA GLU A 5 14.42 16.86 -5.68
C GLU A 5 13.09 17.61 -5.75
N ALA A 6 13.04 18.71 -6.52
CA ALA A 6 11.80 19.47 -6.73
C ALA A 6 10.65 18.65 -7.36
N ASP A 7 10.96 17.64 -8.17
CA ASP A 7 9.94 16.76 -8.74
C ASP A 7 9.39 15.80 -7.68
N VAL A 8 10.21 15.40 -6.70
CA VAL A 8 9.78 14.60 -5.54
C VAL A 8 8.96 15.46 -4.58
N ASP A 9 9.42 16.67 -4.26
CA ASP A 9 8.75 17.59 -3.31
C ASP A 9 7.37 18.04 -3.81
N SER A 10 7.19 18.13 -5.12
CA SER A 10 5.89 18.50 -5.73
C SER A 10 4.94 17.33 -5.91
N PHE A 11 5.43 16.08 -5.80
CA PHE A 11 4.60 14.89 -5.98
C PHE A 11 3.84 14.54 -4.68
N ASN A 12 2.52 14.41 -4.80
CA ASN A 12 1.67 13.90 -3.73
C ASN A 12 0.88 12.70 -4.24
N LEU A 13 0.84 11.62 -3.45
CA LEU A 13 0.03 10.46 -3.78
C LEU A 13 -1.45 10.77 -3.53
N PRO A 14 -2.35 10.52 -4.50
CA PRO A 14 -3.79 10.76 -4.33
C PRO A 14 -4.45 9.62 -3.53
N ILE A 15 -3.88 9.28 -2.38
CA ILE A 15 -4.33 8.17 -1.52
C ILE A 15 -4.44 8.70 -0.09
N TYR A 16 -5.62 8.52 0.50
CA TYR A 16 -5.88 8.87 1.90
C TYR A 16 -6.28 7.59 2.66
N PRO A 17 -5.49 7.14 3.66
CA PRO A 17 -5.88 6.05 4.55
C PRO A 17 -6.69 6.62 5.74
N PRO A 18 -8.04 6.50 5.74
CA PRO A 18 -8.83 7.07 6.83
C PRO A 18 -8.73 6.22 8.10
N CYS A 19 -8.92 6.85 9.26
CA CYS A 19 -9.14 6.13 10.51
C CYS A 19 -10.63 5.75 10.67
N LYS A 20 -10.92 4.89 11.64
CA LYS A 20 -12.30 4.43 11.86
C LYS A 20 -13.23 5.56 12.29
N GLU A 21 -12.71 6.51 13.08
CA GLU A 21 -13.46 7.66 13.56
C GLU A 21 -13.89 8.55 12.39
N GLU A 22 -12.98 8.83 11.45
CA GLU A 22 -13.29 9.62 10.26
C GLU A 22 -14.40 9.00 9.40
N VAL A 23 -14.35 7.68 9.20
CA VAL A 23 -15.37 6.98 8.40
C VAL A 23 -16.74 7.05 9.08
N VAL A 24 -16.80 6.86 10.41
CA VAL A 24 -18.05 6.98 11.18
C VAL A 24 -18.58 8.41 11.09
N ASP A 25 -17.75 9.40 11.36
CA ASP A 25 -18.14 10.81 11.34
C ASP A 25 -18.68 11.23 9.97
N ILE A 26 -18.09 10.75 8.87
CA ILE A 26 -18.54 11.04 7.50
C ILE A 26 -19.90 10.40 7.22
N VAL A 27 -20.10 9.13 7.59
CA VAL A 27 -21.36 8.42 7.35
C VAL A 27 -22.50 9.05 8.16
N GLU A 28 -22.26 9.37 9.43
CA GLU A 28 -23.24 10.03 10.29
C GLU A 28 -23.60 11.44 9.80
N LYS A 29 -22.60 12.20 9.34
CA LYS A 29 -22.81 13.53 8.76
C LYS A 29 -23.58 13.50 7.45
N GLU A 30 -23.40 12.46 6.64
CA GLU A 30 -24.13 12.28 5.39
C GLU A 30 -25.60 11.90 5.64
N GLY A 31 -25.86 10.98 6.58
CA GLY A 31 -27.19 10.74 7.15
C GLY A 31 -28.15 9.85 6.35
N SER A 32 -27.76 9.33 5.19
CA SER A 32 -28.59 8.40 4.38
C SER A 32 -28.44 6.94 4.79
N PHE A 33 -27.48 6.62 5.65
CA PHE A 33 -27.14 5.24 6.00
C PHE A 33 -26.99 5.05 7.51
N GLU A 34 -27.42 3.88 7.99
CA GLU A 34 -27.11 3.36 9.32
C GLU A 34 -25.92 2.40 9.23
N THR A 35 -24.90 2.64 10.06
CA THR A 35 -23.75 1.73 10.19
C THR A 35 -24.13 0.49 10.97
N LYS A 36 -24.20 -0.66 10.28
CA LYS A 36 -24.49 -1.97 10.92
C LYS A 36 -23.26 -2.59 11.54
N GLN A 37 -22.12 -2.43 10.87
CA GLN A 37 -20.88 -3.04 11.31
C GLN A 37 -19.70 -2.22 10.82
N LEU A 38 -18.70 -2.05 11.68
CA LEU A 38 -17.40 -1.54 11.32
C LEU A 38 -16.34 -2.49 11.89
N GLN A 39 -15.45 -2.98 11.04
CA GLN A 39 -14.33 -3.83 11.43
C GLN A 39 -13.02 -3.23 10.94
N VAL A 40 -12.00 -3.33 11.80
CA VAL A 40 -10.61 -3.01 11.45
C VAL A 40 -9.79 -4.27 11.63
N PHE A 41 -9.06 -4.67 10.59
CA PHE A 41 -8.24 -5.87 10.63
C PHE A 41 -6.97 -5.70 9.80
N VAL A 42 -5.94 -6.47 10.17
CA VAL A 42 -4.64 -6.45 9.51
C VAL A 42 -4.53 -7.64 8.56
N MET A 43 -4.01 -7.40 7.36
CA MET A 43 -3.71 -8.44 6.39
C MET A 43 -2.28 -8.32 5.89
N ASP A 44 -1.65 -9.45 5.57
CA ASP A 44 -0.36 -9.46 4.89
C ASP A 44 -0.57 -9.00 3.43
N ILE A 45 0.28 -8.10 2.93
CA ILE A 45 0.20 -7.58 1.56
C ILE A 45 0.51 -8.68 0.54
N ASP A 46 1.46 -9.56 0.86
CA ASP A 46 1.69 -10.79 0.11
C ASP A 46 0.99 -11.97 0.81
N PRO A 47 -0.19 -12.42 0.35
CA PRO A 47 -0.90 -13.53 0.98
C PRO A 47 -0.16 -14.87 0.84
N LEU A 48 0.73 -15.00 -0.17
CA LEU A 48 1.54 -16.21 -0.38
C LEU A 48 2.63 -16.38 0.69
N SER A 49 2.88 -15.33 1.48
CA SER A 49 3.87 -15.34 2.56
C SER A 49 3.43 -16.17 3.78
N ARG A 50 2.13 -16.42 3.98
CA ARG A 50 1.62 -17.12 5.18
C ARG A 50 1.97 -18.60 5.22
N ASP A 51 2.22 -19.22 4.08
CA ASP A 51 2.40 -20.66 3.95
C ASP A 51 3.87 -21.12 4.11
N GLU A 52 4.83 -20.20 4.17
CA GLU A 52 6.25 -20.55 4.26
C GLU A 52 6.70 -20.72 5.73
N LYS A 53 7.08 -21.96 6.07
CA LYS A 53 7.53 -22.35 7.42
C LYS A 53 8.88 -21.73 7.83
N VAL A 54 9.65 -21.18 6.88
CA VAL A 54 11.00 -20.67 7.10
C VAL A 54 11.14 -19.29 6.45
N ARG A 55 11.33 -18.26 7.27
CA ARG A 55 11.56 -16.88 6.83
C ARG A 55 13.05 -16.62 6.61
N ASN A 56 13.57 -17.07 5.47
CA ASN A 56 14.96 -16.87 5.05
C ASN A 56 15.09 -15.71 4.05
N LYS A 57 16.31 -15.43 3.56
CA LYS A 57 16.56 -14.36 2.59
C LYS A 57 15.78 -14.52 1.28
N GLU A 58 15.60 -15.75 0.80
CA GLU A 58 14.89 -16.04 -0.44
C GLU A 58 13.39 -15.71 -0.29
N PHE A 59 12.80 -16.08 0.85
CA PHE A 59 11.44 -15.70 1.23
C PHE A 59 11.25 -14.18 1.18
N TYR A 60 12.10 -13.41 1.87
CA TYR A 60 11.96 -11.95 1.90
C TYR A 60 12.19 -11.32 0.51
N THR A 61 13.09 -11.88 -0.30
CA THR A 61 13.32 -11.43 -1.68
C THR A 61 12.07 -11.64 -2.55
N LYS A 62 11.45 -12.82 -2.47
CA LYS A 62 10.22 -13.15 -3.20
C LYS A 62 9.05 -12.28 -2.73
N MET A 63 8.89 -12.13 -1.41
CA MET A 63 7.87 -11.28 -0.81
C MET A 63 8.03 -9.81 -1.23
N GLY A 64 9.26 -9.27 -1.19
CA GLY A 64 9.55 -7.91 -1.64
C GLY A 64 9.20 -7.69 -3.12
N ASN A 65 9.50 -8.66 -3.99
CA ASN A 65 9.11 -8.61 -5.40
C ASN A 65 7.59 -8.66 -5.59
N ASN A 66 6.88 -9.54 -4.87
CA ASN A 66 5.43 -9.62 -4.93
C ASN A 66 4.76 -8.32 -4.49
N ILE A 67 5.20 -7.75 -3.36
CA ILE A 67 4.73 -6.47 -2.85
C ILE A 67 5.02 -5.36 -3.87
N ALA A 68 6.25 -5.28 -4.40
CA ALA A 68 6.60 -4.29 -5.40
C ALA A 68 5.74 -4.37 -6.67
N ASN A 69 5.44 -5.59 -7.14
CA ASN A 69 4.56 -5.79 -8.29
C ASN A 69 3.12 -5.36 -8.02
N THR A 70 2.59 -5.63 -6.81
CA THR A 70 1.25 -5.17 -6.40
C THR A 70 1.16 -3.65 -6.40
N PHE A 71 2.14 -2.97 -5.81
CA PHE A 71 2.18 -1.50 -5.84
C PHE A 71 2.41 -0.95 -7.24
N ARG A 72 3.25 -1.60 -8.06
CA ARG A 72 3.50 -1.23 -9.44
C ARG A 72 2.21 -1.25 -10.26
N ALA A 73 1.44 -2.33 -10.18
CA ALA A 73 0.17 -2.45 -10.90
C ALA A 73 -0.81 -1.30 -10.60
N GLY A 74 -0.84 -0.78 -9.36
CA GLY A 74 -1.72 0.32 -8.97
C GLY A 74 -1.15 1.73 -9.18
N LEU A 75 0.15 1.92 -8.92
CA LEU A 75 0.77 3.26 -8.87
C LEU A 75 1.55 3.63 -10.12
N GLU A 76 1.92 2.68 -10.98
CA GLU A 76 2.74 2.94 -12.16
C GLU A 76 2.15 4.02 -13.07
N PRO A 77 0.84 4.07 -13.38
CA PRO A 77 0.28 5.15 -14.20
C PRO A 77 0.46 6.54 -13.58
N ILE A 78 0.31 6.65 -12.26
CA ILE A 78 0.43 7.91 -11.51
C ILE A 78 1.90 8.36 -11.49
N LEU A 79 2.81 7.44 -11.19
CA LEU A 79 4.24 7.70 -11.14
C LEU A 79 4.80 8.05 -12.53
N CYS A 80 4.37 7.33 -13.57
CA CYS A 80 4.73 7.61 -14.95
C CYS A 80 4.26 9.00 -15.39
N GLY A 81 3.03 9.37 -15.03
CA GLY A 81 2.46 10.68 -15.35
C GLY A 81 3.25 11.87 -14.77
N HIS A 82 3.92 11.68 -13.63
CA HIS A 82 4.68 12.74 -12.97
C HIS A 82 6.20 12.67 -13.23
N PHE A 83 6.78 11.48 -13.16
CA PHE A 83 8.24 11.27 -13.22
C PHE A 83 8.74 10.75 -14.59
N GLY A 84 7.83 10.35 -15.48
CA GLY A 84 8.16 9.63 -16.71
C GLY A 84 8.40 8.13 -16.49
N ASP A 85 8.57 7.41 -17.59
CA ASP A 85 8.70 5.94 -17.60
C ASP A 85 10.13 5.46 -17.32
N ALA A 86 11.14 6.25 -17.69
CA ALA A 86 12.55 5.89 -17.63
C ALA A 86 13.06 5.49 -16.23
N ILE A 87 12.35 5.87 -15.17
CA ILE A 87 12.76 5.60 -13.77
C ILE A 87 12.00 4.45 -13.12
N LEU A 88 10.92 3.95 -13.72
CA LEU A 88 9.98 3.04 -13.08
C LEU A 88 10.61 1.68 -12.74
N ASP A 89 11.36 1.10 -13.68
CA ASP A 89 11.99 -0.21 -13.46
C ASP A 89 12.99 -0.18 -12.30
N GLU A 90 13.83 0.85 -12.26
CA GLU A 90 14.81 1.03 -11.20
C GLU A 90 14.15 1.40 -9.86
N LEU A 91 13.06 2.18 -9.89
CA LEU A 91 12.27 2.52 -8.71
C LEU A 91 11.68 1.27 -8.06
N PHE A 92 10.96 0.44 -8.83
CA PHE A 92 10.31 -0.76 -8.29
C PHE A 92 11.32 -1.84 -7.90
N ARG A 93 12.46 -1.94 -8.57
CA ARG A 93 13.58 -2.80 -8.14
C ARG A 93 14.13 -2.38 -6.78
N LYS A 94 14.34 -1.08 -6.56
CA LYS A 94 14.79 -0.55 -5.26
C LYS A 94 13.73 -0.73 -4.18
N PHE A 95 12.47 -0.48 -4.51
CA PHE A 95 11.35 -0.70 -3.59
C PHE A 95 11.29 -2.16 -3.13
N ALA A 96 11.40 -3.12 -4.05
CA ALA A 96 11.44 -4.55 -3.72
C ALA A 96 12.61 -4.90 -2.78
N SER A 97 13.81 -4.37 -3.03
CA SER A 97 14.98 -4.56 -2.16
C SER A 97 14.73 -3.99 -0.76
N HIS A 98 14.22 -2.76 -0.67
CA HIS A 98 13.93 -2.12 0.61
C HIS A 98 12.93 -2.92 1.46
N VAL A 99 11.89 -3.49 0.83
CA VAL A 99 10.92 -4.35 1.52
C VAL A 99 11.52 -5.70 1.94
N ALA A 100 12.42 -6.24 1.13
CA ALA A 100 13.09 -7.52 1.42
C ALA A 100 14.17 -7.41 2.50
N ASP A 101 14.88 -6.29 2.56
CA ASP A 101 16.01 -6.08 3.45
C ASP A 101 15.58 -5.74 4.89
N ASP A 102 14.33 -5.36 5.11
CA ASP A 102 13.75 -5.07 6.43
C ASP A 102 12.69 -6.11 6.81
N PRO A 103 13.03 -7.10 7.67
CA PRO A 103 12.08 -8.09 8.19
C PRO A 103 10.91 -7.51 9.00
N ASN A 104 11.01 -6.27 9.45
CA ASN A 104 9.95 -5.58 10.20
C ASN A 104 9.30 -4.46 9.39
N SER A 105 9.45 -4.50 8.06
CA SER A 105 8.91 -3.46 7.18
C SER A 105 7.41 -3.31 7.39
N SER A 106 6.97 -2.06 7.59
CA SER A 106 5.54 -1.73 7.58
C SER A 106 4.84 -2.10 6.27
N MET A 107 5.60 -2.33 5.19
CA MET A 107 5.10 -2.76 3.89
C MET A 107 4.73 -4.24 3.83
N HIS A 108 4.94 -5.03 4.89
CA HIS A 108 4.52 -6.44 4.92
C HIS A 108 3.03 -6.58 5.22
N GLN A 109 2.41 -5.60 5.87
CA GLN A 109 1.03 -5.67 6.32
C GLN A 109 0.26 -4.39 6.01
N ILE A 110 -1.05 -4.53 5.79
CA ILE A 110 -1.96 -3.44 5.54
C ILE A 110 -3.15 -3.51 6.51
N VAL A 111 -3.49 -2.36 7.08
CA VAL A 111 -4.71 -2.19 7.89
C VAL A 111 -5.88 -1.95 6.94
N ASN A 112 -6.92 -2.75 7.08
CA ASN A 112 -8.14 -2.64 6.31
C ASN A 112 -9.29 -2.26 7.22
N LEU A 113 -10.18 -1.42 6.69
CA LEU A 113 -11.41 -1.03 7.33
C LEU A 113 -12.58 -1.51 6.46
N MET A 114 -13.48 -2.28 7.06
CA MET A 114 -14.69 -2.77 6.41
C MET A 114 -15.91 -2.16 7.11
N VAL A 115 -16.82 -1.59 6.32
CA VAL A 115 -18.07 -1.01 6.80
C VAL A 115 -19.24 -1.69 6.11
N SER A 116 -20.23 -2.08 6.90
CA SER A 116 -21.54 -2.52 6.43
C SER A 116 -22.56 -1.41 6.71
N LEU A 117 -23.17 -0.91 5.66
CA LEU A 117 -24.15 0.19 5.68
C LEU A 117 -25.51 -0.32 5.22
N THR A 118 -26.58 0.18 5.83
CA THR A 118 -27.96 -0.04 5.37
C THR A 118 -28.63 1.30 5.17
N LYS A 119 -29.39 1.44 4.09
CA LYS A 119 -30.17 2.66 3.80
C LYS A 119 -31.41 2.75 4.69
#